data_AF-A0A197KDC6-F1
#
_entry.id   AF-A0A197KDC6-F1
#
_cell.length_a   1.000
_cell.length_b   1.000
_cell.length_c   1.000
_cell.angle_alpha   90.00
_cell.angle_beta   90.00
_cell.angle_gamma   90.00
#
_symmetry.space_group_name_H-M   'P 1'
#
loop_
_entity.id
_entity.type
_entity.pdbx_description
1 polymer ?
#
loop_
_entity_poly.entity_id
_entity_poly.type
_entity_poly.pdbx_seq_one_letter_code
_entity_poly.pdbx_strand_id
1 'polypeptide(L)'
;MAPDPLAIPEILTRVGFFLPLWVPHPRRRPAFLDKPQDVLNCMLVSKHWYQVMIPILWHTCLEPRVIAAPKSTFERFLLYIRVLETGIHFPAVVLQCTRLLDLALCTQWLPDMCIATSQFPHKNLVRVNPGLRALSWSGRISDSLGRLDPEDFAGQDRLESLELLSWFGTRRSLARILRPVATSLKSLKLHRVQGAGLMMEDQEGGACKDVVGDSANNSKGVGNIGQRQAPARAPLCFPALNHLSYEICWAMSLEFLVRHSPGRESFNFTAGEGTEILNPAAKRYVEQPLISILFQKL
;
A
#
# COMPACT_ATOMS: atom_id res chain seq x y z
N MET A 1 -35.76 -41.18 -10.38
CA MET A 1 -34.79 -40.51 -11.28
C MET A 1 -33.65 -40.00 -10.41
N ALA A 2 -32.41 -40.41 -10.71
CA ALA A 2 -31.26 -39.84 -10.02
C ALA A 2 -31.10 -38.36 -10.43
N PRO A 3 -30.73 -37.45 -9.51
CA PRO A 3 -30.43 -36.07 -9.88
C PRO A 3 -29.26 -36.06 -10.86
N ASP A 4 -29.39 -35.32 -11.96
CA ASP A 4 -28.31 -35.09 -12.92
C ASP A 4 -27.13 -34.46 -12.15
N PRO A 5 -25.93 -35.08 -12.12
CA PRO A 5 -24.79 -34.51 -11.41
C PRO A 5 -24.38 -33.12 -11.94
N LEU A 6 -24.74 -32.76 -13.18
CA LEU A 6 -24.53 -31.42 -13.74
C LEU A 6 -25.57 -30.38 -13.26
N ALA A 7 -26.57 -30.80 -12.49
CA ALA A 7 -27.51 -29.91 -11.81
C ALA A 7 -27.05 -29.53 -10.39
N ILE A 8 -25.85 -29.98 -9.96
CA ILE A 8 -25.28 -29.68 -8.65
C ILE A 8 -24.40 -28.41 -8.78
N PRO A 9 -24.83 -27.26 -8.21
CA PRO A 9 -24.11 -26.00 -8.34
C PRO A 9 -22.65 -26.06 -7.89
N GLU A 10 -22.36 -26.85 -6.85
CA GLU A 10 -21.04 -26.98 -6.25
C GLU A 10 -20.05 -27.62 -7.25
N ILE A 11 -20.49 -28.63 -8.01
CA ILE A 11 -19.66 -29.28 -9.03
C ILE A 11 -19.38 -28.29 -10.16
N LEU A 12 -20.42 -27.61 -10.67
CA LEU A 12 -20.25 -26.59 -11.71
C LEU A 12 -19.38 -25.42 -11.26
N THR A 13 -19.50 -25.01 -10.00
CA THR A 13 -18.65 -23.95 -9.42
C THR A 13 -17.19 -24.38 -9.44
N ARG A 14 -16.89 -25.61 -9.02
CA ARG A 14 -15.53 -26.17 -9.05
C ARG A 14 -14.98 -26.23 -10.48
N VAL A 15 -15.78 -26.70 -11.44
CA VAL A 15 -15.39 -26.71 -12.86
C VAL A 15 -15.09 -25.29 -13.34
N GLY A 16 -15.97 -24.33 -13.03
CA GLY A 16 -15.80 -22.93 -13.42
C GLY A 16 -14.52 -22.28 -12.90
N PHE A 17 -14.08 -22.63 -11.69
CA PHE A 17 -12.80 -22.16 -11.14
C PHE A 17 -11.56 -22.64 -11.90
N PHE A 18 -11.66 -23.76 -12.63
CA PHE A 18 -10.56 -24.27 -13.47
C PHE A 18 -10.65 -23.82 -14.92
N LEU A 19 -11.73 -23.13 -15.32
CA LEU A 19 -11.81 -22.54 -16.65
C LEU A 19 -10.86 -21.33 -16.74
N PRO A 20 -10.03 -21.26 -17.79
CA PRO A 20 -9.09 -20.16 -17.95
C PRO A 20 -9.86 -18.87 -18.26
N LEU A 21 -10.02 -18.00 -17.26
CA LEU A 21 -10.54 -16.65 -17.47
C LEU A 21 -9.51 -15.74 -18.13
N TRP A 22 -8.23 -16.06 -17.95
CA TRP A 22 -7.11 -15.22 -18.33
C TRP A 22 -6.00 -16.04 -18.95
N VAL A 23 -5.38 -15.49 -19.99
CA VAL A 23 -4.17 -16.03 -20.59
C VAL A 23 -3.03 -15.08 -20.29
N PRO A 24 -1.85 -15.54 -19.83
CA PRO A 24 -0.70 -14.66 -19.63
C PRO A 24 -0.42 -13.82 -20.86
N HIS A 25 -0.28 -12.49 -20.69
CA HIS A 25 0.07 -11.62 -21.80
C HIS A 25 1.55 -11.86 -22.17
N PRO A 26 1.87 -12.18 -23.44
CA PRO A 26 3.22 -12.62 -23.82
C PRO A 26 4.31 -11.57 -23.58
N ARG A 27 3.93 -10.28 -23.58
CA ARG A 27 4.85 -9.13 -23.49
C ARG A 27 4.76 -8.32 -22.20
N ARG A 28 3.80 -8.62 -21.31
CA ARG A 28 3.55 -7.82 -20.11
C ARG A 28 3.34 -8.80 -18.97
N ARG A 29 4.34 -8.99 -18.11
CA ARG A 29 4.15 -9.64 -16.81
C ARG A 29 3.90 -8.54 -15.77
N PRO A 30 2.88 -8.63 -14.91
CA PRO A 30 1.85 -9.67 -14.77
C PRO A 30 0.51 -9.30 -15.46
N ALA A 31 0.54 -8.85 -16.72
CA ALA A 31 -0.73 -8.59 -17.42
C ALA A 31 -1.32 -9.92 -17.90
N PHE A 32 -2.61 -10.11 -17.69
CA PHE A 32 -3.35 -11.21 -18.27
C PHE A 32 -4.29 -10.68 -19.36
N LEU A 33 -4.32 -11.34 -20.51
CA LEU A 33 -5.32 -11.12 -21.54
C LEU A 33 -6.62 -11.77 -21.09
N ASP A 34 -7.66 -10.96 -21.07
CA ASP A 34 -9.00 -11.42 -20.81
C ASP A 34 -9.49 -12.29 -21.98
N LYS A 35 -9.63 -13.59 -21.74
CA LYS A 35 -10.17 -14.54 -22.74
C LYS A 35 -11.19 -15.44 -22.05
N PRO A 36 -12.33 -14.90 -21.61
CA PRO A 36 -13.31 -15.66 -20.83
C PRO A 36 -14.18 -16.54 -21.75
N GLN A 37 -13.73 -16.86 -22.97
CA GLN A 37 -14.56 -17.49 -23.99
C GLN A 37 -15.09 -18.85 -23.54
N ASP A 38 -14.29 -19.64 -22.84
CA ASP A 38 -14.72 -20.94 -22.31
C ASP A 38 -15.84 -20.78 -21.28
N VAL A 39 -15.72 -19.78 -20.39
CA VAL A 39 -16.76 -19.46 -19.40
C VAL A 39 -18.01 -18.92 -20.09
N LEU A 40 -17.87 -18.06 -21.11
CA LEU A 40 -19.01 -17.56 -21.88
C LEU A 40 -19.72 -18.69 -22.63
N ASN A 41 -18.99 -19.61 -23.25
CA ASN A 41 -19.57 -20.78 -23.91
C ASN A 41 -20.33 -21.65 -22.90
N CYS A 42 -19.75 -21.88 -21.73
CA CYS A 42 -20.38 -22.60 -20.63
C CYS A 42 -21.68 -21.91 -20.17
N MET A 43 -21.69 -20.58 -20.06
CA MET A 43 -22.88 -19.79 -19.70
C MET A 43 -24.02 -19.91 -20.71
N LEU A 44 -23.74 -20.25 -21.97
CA LEU A 44 -24.74 -20.43 -23.02
C LEU A 44 -25.38 -21.82 -23.02
N VAL A 45 -24.83 -22.79 -22.30
CA VAL A 45 -25.34 -24.18 -22.25
C VAL A 45 -26.75 -24.23 -21.65
N SER A 46 -26.96 -23.56 -20.52
CA SER A 46 -28.28 -23.49 -19.87
C SER A 46 -28.38 -22.31 -18.89
N LYS A 47 -29.61 -22.01 -18.46
CA LYS A 47 -29.88 -21.00 -17.43
C LYS A 47 -29.17 -21.32 -16.10
N HIS A 48 -29.03 -22.60 -15.76
CA HIS A 48 -28.35 -23.03 -14.54
C HIS A 48 -26.85 -22.72 -14.60
N TRP A 49 -26.20 -23.08 -15.72
CA TRP A 49 -24.79 -22.75 -15.96
C TRP A 49 -24.55 -21.25 -15.94
N TYR A 50 -25.42 -20.46 -16.57
CA TYR A 50 -25.36 -19.00 -16.51
C TYR A 50 -25.35 -18.46 -15.07
N GLN A 51 -26.26 -18.97 -14.22
CA GLN A 51 -26.37 -18.54 -12.82
C GLN A 51 -25.13 -18.90 -11.99
N VAL A 52 -24.55 -20.09 -12.21
CA VAL A 52 -23.37 -20.56 -11.48
C VAL A 52 -22.09 -19.87 -11.95
N MET A 53 -21.97 -19.57 -13.24
CA MET A 53 -20.74 -19.01 -13.82
C MET A 53 -20.64 -17.49 -13.69
N ILE A 54 -21.75 -16.75 -13.56
CA ILE A 54 -21.72 -15.29 -13.37
C ILE A 54 -20.82 -14.87 -12.21
N PRO A 55 -20.98 -15.41 -10.98
CA PRO A 55 -20.15 -15.02 -9.86
C PRO A 55 -18.66 -15.25 -10.11
N ILE A 56 -18.33 -16.31 -10.85
CA ILE A 56 -16.94 -16.67 -11.19
C ILE A 56 -16.37 -15.67 -12.19
N LEU A 57 -17.13 -15.33 -13.24
CA LEU A 57 -16.73 -14.34 -14.24
C LEU A 57 -16.42 -12.98 -13.62
N TRP A 58 -17.24 -12.55 -12.65
CA TRP A 58 -17.14 -11.25 -11.98
C TRP A 58 -16.33 -11.26 -10.68
N HIS A 59 -15.82 -12.42 -10.25
CA HIS A 59 -15.07 -12.55 -9.00
C HIS A 59 -13.86 -11.62 -8.96
N THR A 60 -13.13 -11.56 -10.07
CA THR A 60 -11.94 -10.73 -10.24
C THR A 60 -12.20 -9.67 -11.30
N CYS A 61 -12.00 -8.41 -10.92
CA CYS A 61 -12.17 -7.28 -11.80
C CYS A 61 -10.87 -6.50 -11.92
N LEU A 62 -10.33 -6.47 -13.14
CA LEU A 62 -9.10 -5.75 -13.48
C LEU A 62 -9.45 -4.43 -14.17
N GLU A 63 -8.59 -3.42 -14.06
CA GLU A 63 -8.82 -2.07 -14.58
C GLU A 63 -9.36 -2.03 -16.03
N PRO A 64 -8.82 -2.81 -17.01
CA PRO A 64 -9.35 -2.80 -18.36
C PRO A 64 -10.83 -3.22 -18.45
N ARG A 65 -11.26 -4.18 -17.60
CA ARG A 65 -12.66 -4.62 -17.53
C ARG A 65 -13.54 -3.57 -16.89
N VAL A 66 -13.05 -2.90 -15.84
CA VAL A 66 -13.78 -1.83 -15.15
C VAL A 66 -14.11 -0.69 -16.12
N ILE A 67 -13.16 -0.34 -16.99
CA ILE A 67 -13.34 0.73 -17.97
C ILE A 67 -14.25 0.32 -19.13
N ALA A 68 -14.16 -0.93 -19.59
CA ALA A 68 -14.91 -1.41 -20.75
C ALA A 68 -16.39 -1.76 -20.43
N ALA A 69 -16.70 -2.14 -19.19
CA ALA A 69 -18.04 -2.56 -18.82
C ALA A 69 -19.01 -1.35 -18.73
N PRO A 70 -20.23 -1.45 -19.28
CA PRO A 70 -21.27 -0.46 -19.02
C PRO A 70 -21.54 -0.32 -17.53
N LYS A 71 -21.75 0.92 -17.05
CA LYS A 71 -22.00 1.21 -15.63
C LYS A 71 -23.11 0.34 -15.03
N SER A 72 -24.23 0.16 -15.75
CA SER A 72 -25.37 -0.65 -15.31
C SER A 72 -25.04 -2.14 -15.18
N THR A 73 -24.19 -2.67 -16.07
CA THR A 73 -23.68 -4.04 -15.97
C THR A 73 -22.82 -4.20 -14.73
N PHE A 74 -21.93 -3.24 -14.48
CA PHE A 74 -21.07 -3.26 -13.30
C PHE A 74 -21.89 -3.22 -12.01
N GLU A 75 -22.82 -2.26 -11.90
CA GLU A 75 -23.76 -2.11 -10.76
C GLU A 75 -24.47 -3.42 -10.43
N ARG A 76 -24.95 -4.13 -11.44
CA ARG A 76 -25.66 -5.41 -11.28
C ARG A 76 -24.80 -6.51 -10.66
N PHE A 77 -23.49 -6.48 -10.89
CA PHE A 77 -22.58 -7.58 -10.54
C PHE A 77 -21.54 -7.22 -9.47
N LEU A 78 -21.59 -6.00 -8.91
CA LEU A 78 -20.74 -5.52 -7.81
C LEU A 78 -20.61 -6.51 -6.66
N LEU A 79 -21.72 -7.17 -6.29
CA LEU A 79 -21.78 -8.08 -5.14
C LEU A 79 -20.96 -9.36 -5.32
N TYR A 80 -20.56 -9.68 -6.55
CA TYR A 80 -19.71 -10.84 -6.87
C TYR A 80 -18.22 -10.51 -6.87
N ILE A 81 -17.85 -9.23 -6.96
CA ILE A 81 -16.46 -8.80 -6.98
C ILE A 81 -15.83 -9.05 -5.60
N ARG A 82 -14.72 -9.78 -5.61
CA ARG A 82 -13.88 -10.10 -4.43
C ARG A 82 -12.45 -9.64 -4.61
N VAL A 83 -11.96 -9.63 -5.84
CA VAL A 83 -10.63 -9.13 -6.19
C VAL A 83 -10.81 -7.94 -7.12
N LEU A 84 -10.29 -6.79 -6.71
CA LEU A 84 -10.36 -5.56 -7.49
C LEU A 84 -8.97 -4.99 -7.68
N GLU A 85 -8.57 -4.84 -8.94
CA GLU A 85 -7.40 -4.06 -9.34
C GLU A 85 -7.87 -2.85 -10.14
N THR A 86 -7.55 -1.67 -9.66
CA THR A 86 -7.99 -0.43 -10.29
C THR A 86 -6.92 0.65 -10.24
N GLY A 87 -6.86 1.44 -11.30
CA GLY A 87 -6.06 2.66 -11.37
C GLY A 87 -6.89 3.91 -11.07
N ILE A 88 -6.50 5.02 -11.66
CA ILE A 88 -7.03 6.36 -11.34
C ILE A 88 -8.41 6.62 -11.97
N HIS A 89 -8.71 5.97 -13.11
CA HIS A 89 -9.92 6.21 -13.91
C HIS A 89 -11.01 5.20 -13.60
N PHE A 90 -11.43 5.13 -12.35
CA PHE A 90 -12.44 4.16 -11.96
C PHE A 90 -13.78 4.85 -11.67
N PRO A 91 -14.89 4.24 -12.12
CA PRO A 91 -16.21 4.84 -11.95
C PRO A 91 -16.59 4.85 -10.48
N ALA A 92 -17.30 5.91 -10.05
CA ALA A 92 -17.73 6.11 -8.66
C ALA A 92 -18.51 4.91 -8.08
N VAL A 93 -19.11 4.09 -8.95
CA VAL A 93 -19.82 2.88 -8.56
C VAL A 93 -18.95 1.84 -7.84
N VAL A 94 -17.65 1.77 -8.15
CA VAL A 94 -16.72 0.84 -7.50
C VAL A 94 -16.60 1.11 -6.01
N LEU A 95 -16.89 2.35 -5.58
CA LEU A 95 -16.89 2.74 -4.16
C LEU A 95 -17.98 2.04 -3.34
N GLN A 96 -18.92 1.38 -3.99
CA GLN A 96 -19.99 0.61 -3.35
C GLN A 96 -19.59 -0.87 -3.11
N CYS A 97 -18.40 -1.30 -3.54
CA CYS A 97 -17.89 -2.62 -3.21
C CYS A 97 -17.60 -2.72 -1.70
N THR A 98 -18.28 -3.62 -1.00
CA THR A 98 -18.21 -3.81 0.47
C THR A 98 -17.75 -5.20 0.91
N ARG A 99 -17.41 -6.06 -0.06
CA ARG A 99 -17.02 -7.47 0.18
C ARG A 99 -15.71 -7.84 -0.50
N LEU A 100 -14.82 -6.88 -0.70
CA LEU A 100 -13.50 -7.12 -1.28
C LEU A 100 -12.64 -7.93 -0.31
N LEU A 101 -11.88 -8.86 -0.88
CA LEU A 101 -10.85 -9.65 -0.22
C LEU A 101 -9.47 -9.14 -0.62
N ASP A 102 -9.28 -8.87 -1.91
CA ASP A 102 -8.01 -8.38 -2.44
C ASP A 102 -8.25 -7.07 -3.18
N LEU A 103 -7.49 -6.05 -2.81
CA LEU A 103 -7.59 -4.70 -3.38
C LEU A 103 -6.22 -4.21 -3.82
N ALA A 104 -6.08 -3.89 -5.11
CA ALA A 104 -4.92 -3.25 -5.69
C ALA A 104 -5.29 -1.89 -6.27
N LEU A 105 -4.69 -0.84 -5.72
CA LEU A 105 -4.91 0.56 -6.06
C LEU A 105 -3.62 1.13 -6.66
N CYS A 106 -3.55 1.17 -7.98
CA CYS A 106 -2.33 1.48 -8.72
C CYS A 106 -2.37 2.90 -9.29
N THR A 107 -1.67 3.85 -8.67
CA THR A 107 -1.61 5.27 -9.10
C THR A 107 -0.35 5.62 -9.89
N GLN A 108 0.59 4.68 -10.04
CA GLN A 108 1.97 4.94 -10.47
C GLN A 108 2.17 5.31 -11.95
N TRP A 109 1.13 5.21 -12.79
CA TRP A 109 1.27 5.33 -14.24
C TRP A 109 0.97 6.73 -14.82
N LEU A 110 0.61 7.71 -13.99
CA LEU A 110 0.20 9.03 -14.49
C LEU A 110 1.19 10.14 -14.12
N PRO A 111 1.52 11.03 -15.09
CA PRO A 111 2.29 12.25 -14.81
C PRO A 111 1.58 13.12 -13.77
N ASP A 112 2.36 13.79 -12.92
CA ASP A 112 1.89 14.64 -11.81
C ASP A 112 0.83 15.71 -12.20
N MET A 113 0.62 15.98 -13.49
CA MET A 113 -0.21 17.08 -13.98
C MET A 113 -1.73 16.82 -13.99
N CYS A 114 -2.22 15.58 -13.89
CA CYS A 114 -3.64 15.29 -14.16
C CYS A 114 -4.58 15.36 -12.94
N ILE A 115 -4.15 15.79 -11.74
CA ILE A 115 -4.89 15.39 -10.53
C ILE A 115 -5.04 16.44 -9.42
N ALA A 116 -5.59 17.60 -9.79
CA ALA A 116 -5.72 18.72 -8.87
C ALA A 116 -6.92 18.70 -7.90
N THR A 117 -7.94 17.82 -8.00
CA THR A 117 -9.23 18.15 -7.31
C THR A 117 -10.09 17.08 -6.67
N SER A 118 -9.83 15.76 -6.75
CA SER A 118 -10.68 14.79 -6.03
C SER A 118 -9.97 14.16 -4.84
N GLN A 119 -10.49 14.45 -3.64
CA GLN A 119 -10.26 13.68 -2.41
C GLN A 119 -10.31 12.20 -2.74
N PHE A 120 -9.24 11.46 -2.40
CA PHE A 120 -9.05 10.07 -2.81
C PHE A 120 -10.19 9.18 -2.32
N PRO A 121 -11.12 8.77 -3.21
CA PRO A 121 -12.22 7.92 -2.80
C PRO A 121 -11.74 6.48 -2.50
N HIS A 122 -10.48 6.18 -2.82
CA HIS A 122 -9.74 4.99 -2.42
C HIS A 122 -9.74 4.74 -0.91
N LYS A 123 -9.59 5.77 -0.08
CA LYS A 123 -9.56 5.60 1.38
C LYS A 123 -10.87 5.01 1.89
N ASN A 124 -11.99 5.53 1.39
CA ASN A 124 -13.30 5.01 1.73
C ASN A 124 -13.43 3.56 1.30
N LEU A 125 -12.92 3.20 0.12
CA LEU A 125 -12.94 1.81 -0.35
C LEU A 125 -12.18 0.86 0.59
N VAL A 126 -11.03 1.25 1.12
CA VAL A 126 -10.32 0.45 2.13
C VAL A 126 -11.18 0.32 3.39
N ARG A 127 -11.69 1.43 3.92
CA ARG A 127 -12.47 1.47 5.17
C ARG A 127 -13.77 0.66 5.11
N VAL A 128 -14.50 0.67 4.00
CA VAL A 128 -15.78 -0.06 3.86
C VAL A 128 -15.62 -1.57 3.65
N ASN A 129 -14.39 -2.08 3.56
CA ASN A 129 -14.08 -3.49 3.38
C ASN A 129 -13.24 -4.03 4.54
N PRO A 130 -13.81 -4.25 5.74
CA PRO A 130 -13.07 -4.80 6.89
C PRO A 130 -12.59 -6.25 6.67
N GLY A 131 -13.12 -6.94 5.65
CA GLY A 131 -12.74 -8.30 5.29
C GLY A 131 -11.53 -8.41 4.37
N LEU A 132 -10.80 -7.32 4.10
CA LEU A 132 -9.64 -7.34 3.23
C LEU A 132 -8.54 -8.26 3.79
N ARG A 133 -7.97 -9.06 2.91
CA ARG A 133 -6.86 -9.99 3.16
C ARG A 133 -5.59 -9.52 2.49
N ALA A 134 -5.68 -8.93 1.30
CA ALA A 134 -4.56 -8.35 0.60
C ALA A 134 -4.87 -6.91 0.17
N LEU A 135 -3.94 -6.00 0.47
CA LEU A 135 -4.00 -4.61 0.04
C LEU A 135 -2.67 -4.21 -0.60
N SER A 136 -2.71 -3.87 -1.88
CA SER A 136 -1.63 -3.15 -2.57
C SER A 136 -2.08 -1.73 -2.84
N TRP A 137 -1.45 -0.76 -2.21
CA TRP A 137 -1.94 0.61 -2.21
C TRP A 137 -0.82 1.57 -2.58
N SER A 138 -1.00 2.24 -3.71
CA SER A 138 -0.08 3.29 -4.17
C SER A 138 -0.56 4.67 -3.70
N GLY A 139 0.31 5.37 -2.99
CA GLY A 139 0.15 6.76 -2.59
C GLY A 139 0.59 7.72 -3.69
N ARG A 140 0.69 9.00 -3.32
CA ARG A 140 1.37 10.03 -4.13
C ARG A 140 2.51 10.61 -3.32
N ILE A 141 3.66 10.76 -3.96
CA ILE A 141 4.86 11.33 -3.34
C ILE A 141 4.72 12.85 -3.17
N SER A 142 4.04 13.51 -4.11
CA SER A 142 4.05 14.96 -4.26
C SER A 142 3.01 15.71 -3.42
N ASP A 143 2.05 15.02 -2.80
CA ASP A 143 0.87 15.67 -2.27
C ASP A 143 0.69 15.46 -0.76
N SER A 144 0.59 16.57 -0.01
CA SER A 144 0.32 16.56 1.43
C SER A 144 -1.01 15.89 1.80
N LEU A 145 -1.92 15.76 0.81
CA LEU A 145 -3.20 15.09 0.91
C LEU A 145 -3.08 13.55 0.89
N GLY A 146 -1.97 13.02 0.40
CA GLY A 146 -1.68 11.59 0.32
C GLY A 146 -1.12 10.98 1.61
N ARG A 147 -1.47 11.51 2.79
CA ARG A 147 -0.99 10.94 4.06
C ARG A 147 -1.79 9.70 4.43
N LEU A 148 -1.09 8.64 4.82
CA LEU A 148 -1.74 7.48 5.44
C LEU A 148 -2.31 7.86 6.81
N ASP A 149 -3.56 7.51 7.05
CA ASP A 149 -4.25 7.72 8.31
C ASP A 149 -4.41 6.38 9.03
N PRO A 150 -4.08 6.25 10.33
CA PRO A 150 -4.37 5.04 11.09
C PRO A 150 -5.83 4.56 10.98
N GLU A 151 -6.78 5.49 10.84
CA GLU A 151 -8.21 5.16 10.65
C GLU A 151 -8.49 4.45 9.32
N ASP A 152 -7.60 4.55 8.33
CA ASP A 152 -7.73 3.80 7.07
C ASP A 152 -7.65 2.28 7.29
N PHE A 153 -7.04 1.85 8.40
CA PHE A 153 -6.81 0.45 8.75
C PHE A 153 -7.60 0.00 9.99
N ALA A 154 -8.47 0.87 10.52
CA ALA A 154 -9.34 0.51 11.62
C ALA A 154 -10.27 -0.65 11.22
N GLY A 155 -10.30 -1.71 12.03
CA GLY A 155 -11.13 -2.90 11.77
C GLY A 155 -10.59 -3.86 10.71
N GLN A 156 -9.36 -3.65 10.20
CA GLN A 156 -8.70 -4.54 9.22
C GLN A 156 -7.99 -5.73 9.88
N ASP A 157 -8.69 -6.43 10.78
CA ASP A 157 -8.14 -7.54 11.57
C ASP A 157 -7.83 -8.81 10.74
N ARG A 158 -8.20 -8.84 9.46
CA ARG A 158 -7.96 -9.96 8.53
C ARG A 158 -6.88 -9.68 7.49
N LEU A 159 -6.23 -8.53 7.55
CA LEU A 159 -5.29 -8.07 6.54
C LEU A 159 -3.96 -8.83 6.64
N GLU A 160 -3.77 -9.82 5.76
CA GLU A 160 -2.63 -10.74 5.75
C GLU A 160 -1.44 -10.20 4.91
N SER A 161 -1.70 -9.46 3.85
CA SER A 161 -0.67 -8.92 2.96
C SER A 161 -0.89 -7.43 2.73
N LEU A 162 0.12 -6.62 3.06
CA LEU A 162 0.11 -5.18 2.85
C LEU A 162 1.31 -4.78 2.00
N GLU A 163 1.03 -4.10 0.88
CA GLU A 163 2.02 -3.47 0.03
C GLU A 163 1.69 -1.97 -0.07
N LEU A 164 2.65 -1.14 0.33
CA LEU A 164 2.53 0.31 0.30
C LEU A 164 3.58 0.85 -0.68
N LEU A 165 3.13 1.53 -1.73
CA LEU A 165 4.00 2.15 -2.72
C LEU A 165 3.88 3.67 -2.66
N SER A 166 5.00 4.39 -2.66
CA SER A 166 5.04 5.84 -2.86
C SER A 166 4.19 6.65 -1.85
N TRP A 167 4.17 6.23 -0.58
CA TRP A 167 3.46 6.92 0.49
C TRP A 167 4.34 7.90 1.26
N PHE A 168 3.74 9.00 1.72
CA PHE A 168 4.38 9.93 2.63
C PHE A 168 3.77 9.82 4.04
N GLY A 169 4.59 9.46 5.01
CA GLY A 169 4.25 9.43 6.43
C GLY A 169 4.79 10.63 7.20
N THR A 170 4.13 10.97 8.31
CA THR A 170 4.78 11.76 9.37
C THR A 170 5.61 10.83 10.26
N ARG A 171 6.52 11.37 11.09
CA ARG A 171 7.30 10.55 12.02
C ARG A 171 6.36 9.65 12.84
N ARG A 172 6.69 8.35 12.91
CA ARG A 172 5.92 7.30 13.61
C ARG A 172 4.52 7.01 13.02
N SER A 173 4.12 7.60 11.90
CA SER A 173 2.79 7.31 11.31
C SER A 173 2.68 5.84 10.93
N LEU A 174 3.72 5.27 10.31
CA LEU A 174 3.73 3.89 9.86
C LEU A 174 3.50 2.91 11.03
N ALA A 175 4.19 3.09 12.16
CA ALA A 175 3.99 2.26 13.35
C ALA A 175 2.55 2.36 13.88
N ARG A 176 1.94 3.56 13.85
CA ARG A 176 0.53 3.75 14.26
C ARG A 176 -0.44 3.07 13.30
N ILE A 177 -0.15 3.11 12.00
CA ILE A 177 -0.94 2.49 10.92
C ILE A 177 -0.86 0.97 10.95
N LEU A 178 0.32 0.42 11.27
CA LEU A 178 0.53 -1.02 11.30
C LEU A 178 0.00 -1.66 12.59
N ARG A 179 -0.19 -0.88 13.65
CA ARG A 179 -0.66 -1.40 14.95
C ARG A 179 -1.99 -2.17 14.87
N PRO A 180 -3.05 -1.68 14.20
CA PRO A 180 -4.31 -2.40 14.07
C PRO A 180 -4.21 -3.75 13.33
N VAL A 181 -3.23 -3.89 12.43
CA VAL A 181 -3.07 -5.08 11.57
C VAL A 181 -1.90 -5.97 12.00
N ALA A 182 -1.19 -5.61 13.07
CA ALA A 182 0.07 -6.26 13.45
C ALA A 182 -0.09 -7.77 13.74
N THR A 183 -1.25 -8.20 14.24
CA THR A 183 -1.52 -9.60 14.59
C THR A 183 -1.87 -10.46 13.37
N SER A 184 -2.48 -9.88 12.35
CA SER A 184 -2.94 -10.58 11.14
C SER A 184 -1.92 -10.56 10.02
N LEU A 185 -1.11 -9.50 9.94
CA LEU A 185 -0.17 -9.26 8.86
C LEU A 185 0.92 -10.34 8.78
N LYS A 186 1.02 -10.99 7.62
CA LYS A 186 2.02 -12.03 7.28
C LYS A 186 3.08 -11.52 6.31
N SER A 187 2.71 -10.59 5.44
CA SER A 187 3.58 -10.02 4.41
C SER A 187 3.47 -8.50 4.41
N LEU A 188 4.61 -7.82 4.53
CA LEU A 188 4.71 -6.36 4.45
C LEU A 188 5.73 -5.97 3.39
N LYS A 189 5.29 -5.20 2.38
CA LYS A 189 6.14 -4.65 1.33
C LYS A 189 6.06 -3.12 1.34
N LEU A 190 7.20 -2.46 1.40
CA LEU A 190 7.29 -1.00 1.45
C LEU A 190 8.18 -0.54 0.30
N HIS A 191 7.60 0.20 -0.64
CA HIS A 191 8.30 0.75 -1.79
C HIS A 191 8.23 2.27 -1.75
N ARG A 192 9.38 2.95 -1.61
CA ARG A 192 9.46 4.41 -1.62
C ARG A 192 8.54 5.09 -0.59
N VAL A 193 8.38 4.48 0.59
CA VAL A 193 7.60 5.04 1.71
C VAL A 193 8.49 5.99 2.52
N GLN A 194 8.16 7.28 2.51
CA GLN A 194 8.89 8.31 3.27
C GLN A 194 8.26 8.51 4.65
N GLY A 195 9.03 9.09 5.59
CA GLY A 195 8.55 9.34 6.96
C GLY A 195 8.63 8.15 7.91
N ALA A 196 9.16 7.01 7.44
CA ALA A 196 9.50 5.85 8.26
C ALA A 196 10.75 6.07 9.14
N GLY A 197 11.33 7.27 9.13
CA GLY A 197 12.42 7.65 10.03
C GLY A 197 11.96 7.56 11.47
N LEU A 198 12.14 6.38 12.06
CA LEU A 198 12.15 6.18 13.50
C LEU A 198 13.35 6.98 13.99
N MET A 199 13.05 8.01 14.77
CA MET A 199 14.07 8.80 15.43
C MET A 199 14.97 7.84 16.20
N MET A 200 16.28 7.98 15.98
CA MET A 200 17.21 7.90 17.10
C MET A 200 16.54 8.69 18.21
N GLU A 201 16.18 8.04 19.32
CA GLU A 201 15.85 8.77 20.52
C GLU A 201 17.03 9.73 20.70
N ASP A 202 16.79 11.01 20.45
CA ASP A 202 17.58 12.03 21.09
C ASP A 202 17.40 11.68 22.57
N GLN A 203 18.42 11.03 23.14
CA GLN A 203 18.65 11.01 24.57
C GLN A 203 18.72 12.49 24.93
N GLU A 204 17.55 13.09 25.18
CA GLU A 204 17.46 14.39 25.82
C GLU A 204 18.24 14.22 27.12
N GLY A 205 19.37 14.91 27.13
CA GLY A 205 20.42 14.76 28.11
C GLY A 205 19.84 14.83 29.52
N GLY A 206 20.23 13.84 30.32
CA GLY A 206 20.32 14.05 31.74
C GLY A 206 21.14 15.32 32.02
N ALA A 207 20.52 16.23 32.76
CA ALA A 207 21.13 17.22 33.65
C ALA A 207 22.08 18.27 33.05
N CYS A 208 21.63 19.54 33.09
CA CYS A 208 22.40 20.58 33.78
C CYS A 208 21.40 21.46 34.58
N LYS A 209 21.32 21.19 35.89
CA LYS A 209 20.75 22.12 36.86
C LYS A 209 21.86 23.12 37.20
N ASP A 210 21.75 24.34 36.70
CA ASP A 210 22.37 25.54 37.27
C ASP A 210 21.23 26.59 37.30
N VAL A 211 20.59 26.87 38.43
CA VAL A 211 21.03 27.69 39.57
C VAL A 211 21.35 29.14 39.14
N VAL A 212 20.39 30.01 39.45
CA VAL A 212 20.49 31.45 39.82
C VAL A 212 20.63 32.47 38.70
N GLY A 213 19.71 33.45 38.73
CA GLY A 213 19.87 34.73 38.04
C GLY A 213 18.61 35.57 37.93
N ASP A 214 18.03 35.97 39.08
CA ASP A 214 17.11 37.11 39.12
C ASP A 214 17.77 38.34 38.51
N SER A 215 17.08 39.03 37.59
CA SER A 215 17.18 40.49 37.51
C SER A 215 16.02 41.09 36.73
N ALA A 216 15.15 41.76 37.48
CA ALA A 216 14.24 42.78 36.96
C ALA A 216 15.06 43.98 36.44
N ASN A 217 14.63 44.58 35.32
CA ASN A 217 14.42 46.04 35.26
C ASN A 217 13.72 46.52 33.99
N ASN A 218 12.80 47.46 34.24
CA ASN A 218 12.16 48.41 33.34
C ASN A 218 13.12 49.06 32.31
N SER A 219 12.62 49.40 31.13
CA SER A 219 12.33 50.81 30.78
C SER A 219 11.86 51.00 29.33
N LYS A 220 11.04 52.04 29.18
CA LYS A 220 10.44 52.60 27.96
C LYS A 220 11.51 53.12 26.98
N GLY A 221 11.24 53.03 25.68
CA GLY A 221 11.97 53.75 24.64
C GLY A 221 11.22 53.79 23.31
N VAL A 222 10.73 54.97 22.96
CA VAL A 222 10.03 55.33 21.72
C VAL A 222 11.04 55.64 20.61
N GLY A 223 10.76 55.19 19.38
CA GLY A 223 11.17 55.87 18.14
C GLY A 223 12.40 55.32 17.40
N ASN A 224 12.18 54.69 16.24
CA ASN A 224 12.53 55.26 14.93
C ASN A 224 12.35 54.25 13.78
N ILE A 225 11.61 54.68 12.77
CA ILE A 225 11.44 54.01 11.48
C ILE A 225 12.70 54.28 10.67
N GLY A 226 13.51 53.25 10.47
CA GLY A 226 14.67 53.24 9.58
C GLY A 226 14.55 52.12 8.57
N GLN A 227 14.44 52.49 7.29
CA GLN A 227 14.54 51.59 6.15
C GLN A 227 15.84 50.78 6.21
N ARG A 228 15.75 49.44 6.17
CA ARG A 228 16.87 48.55 5.90
C ARG A 228 16.56 47.69 4.68
N GLN A 229 17.39 47.87 3.65
CA GLN A 229 17.46 47.06 2.46
C GLN A 229 17.87 45.62 2.83
N ALA A 230 17.17 44.65 2.24
CA ALA A 230 17.48 43.23 2.35
C ALA A 230 18.66 42.86 1.44
N PRO A 231 19.66 42.09 1.91
CA PRO A 231 20.63 41.49 1.02
C PRO A 231 20.02 40.25 0.34
N ALA A 232 20.13 40.23 -0.99
CA ALA A 232 19.85 39.06 -1.81
C ALA A 232 20.74 37.88 -1.36
N ARG A 233 20.12 36.77 -0.94
CA ARG A 233 20.79 35.49 -0.73
C ARG A 233 20.59 34.61 -1.97
N ALA A 234 21.72 34.21 -2.56
CA ALA A 234 21.82 33.25 -3.64
C ALA A 234 21.33 31.85 -3.22
N PRO A 235 20.88 31.00 -4.16
CA PRO A 235 20.45 29.63 -3.87
C PRO A 235 21.65 28.74 -3.55
N LEU A 236 21.63 28.09 -2.38
CA LEU A 236 22.56 27.02 -2.03
C LEU A 236 22.06 25.72 -2.68
N CYS A 237 22.80 25.24 -3.68
CA CYS A 237 22.73 23.86 -4.15
C CYS A 237 23.28 22.91 -3.07
N PHE A 238 22.47 21.96 -2.61
CA PHE A 238 22.93 20.79 -1.86
C PHE A 238 22.88 19.56 -2.77
N PRO A 239 24.03 18.96 -3.15
CA PRO A 239 24.03 17.60 -3.68
C PRO A 239 24.36 16.59 -2.57
N ALA A 240 23.70 15.43 -2.69
CA ALA A 240 24.17 14.11 -2.21
C ALA A 240 24.32 13.88 -0.69
N LEU A 241 23.21 13.67 0.02
CA LEU A 241 23.18 12.90 1.28
C LEU A 241 21.93 12.00 1.42
N ASN A 242 21.27 11.65 0.31
CA ASN A 242 20.00 10.89 0.34
C ASN A 242 20.17 9.36 0.30
N HIS A 243 21.38 8.80 0.16
CA HIS A 243 21.52 7.37 -0.15
C HIS A 243 21.74 6.45 1.06
N LEU A 244 22.20 6.99 2.20
CA LEU A 244 22.53 6.20 3.40
C LEU A 244 21.36 6.04 4.40
N SER A 245 20.30 6.83 4.29
CA SER A 245 19.12 6.73 5.18
C SER A 245 18.18 5.58 4.81
N TYR A 246 18.32 5.03 3.60
CA TYR A 246 17.44 3.99 3.10
C TYR A 246 17.72 2.63 3.75
N GLU A 247 18.97 2.24 4.00
CA GLU A 247 19.27 0.88 4.49
C GLU A 247 19.00 0.69 6.00
N ILE A 248 19.16 1.75 6.80
CA ILE A 248 18.97 1.68 8.27
C ILE A 248 17.48 1.57 8.64
N CYS A 249 16.56 2.08 7.81
CA CYS A 249 15.11 1.96 8.07
C CYS A 249 14.58 0.51 7.91
N TRP A 250 15.29 -0.37 7.20
CA TRP A 250 14.85 -1.75 6.94
C TRP A 250 15.06 -2.67 8.14
N ALA A 251 16.16 -2.52 8.86
CA ALA A 251 16.52 -3.43 9.97
C ALA A 251 15.58 -3.33 11.18
N MET A 252 15.00 -2.16 11.46
CA MET A 252 14.20 -1.92 12.68
C MET A 252 12.68 -2.16 12.51
N SER A 253 12.16 -2.12 11.28
CA SER A 253 10.76 -2.52 11.02
C SER A 253 10.55 -4.02 11.31
N LEU A 254 11.60 -4.82 11.10
CA LEU A 254 11.68 -6.22 11.49
C LEU A 254 11.58 -6.39 13.01
N GLU A 255 12.32 -5.60 13.79
CA GLU A 255 12.31 -5.71 15.25
C GLU A 255 10.92 -5.38 15.86
N PHE A 256 10.23 -4.37 15.33
CA PHE A 256 8.87 -4.04 15.77
C PHE A 256 7.88 -5.19 15.51
N LEU A 257 7.92 -5.79 14.31
CA LEU A 257 7.05 -6.91 13.94
C LEU A 257 7.39 -8.18 14.75
N VAL A 258 8.68 -8.45 14.97
CA VAL A 258 9.14 -9.59 15.78
C VAL A 258 8.70 -9.44 17.24
N ARG A 259 8.81 -8.24 17.83
CA ARG A 259 8.38 -8.01 19.23
C ARG A 259 6.87 -8.14 19.45
N HIS A 260 6.04 -7.88 18.43
CA HIS A 260 4.58 -7.87 18.56
C HIS A 260 3.88 -9.07 17.90
N SER A 261 4.63 -10.05 17.39
CA SER A 261 4.11 -11.31 16.82
C SER A 261 4.85 -12.54 17.40
N PRO A 262 4.79 -12.78 18.71
CA PRO A 262 5.45 -13.95 19.30
C PRO A 262 4.85 -15.25 18.72
N GLY A 263 5.70 -16.10 18.13
CA GLY A 263 5.32 -17.44 17.65
C GLY A 263 5.26 -17.64 16.13
N ARG A 264 5.80 -16.74 15.28
CA ARG A 264 5.88 -16.96 13.83
C ARG A 264 7.33 -17.19 13.38
N GLU A 265 7.56 -18.34 12.73
CA GLU A 265 8.91 -18.84 12.40
C GLU A 265 9.54 -18.22 11.14
N SER A 266 8.82 -17.41 10.35
CA SER A 266 9.43 -16.74 9.18
C SER A 266 8.62 -15.53 8.70
N PHE A 267 9.28 -14.38 8.54
CA PHE A 267 8.79 -13.26 7.73
C PHE A 267 9.60 -13.18 6.45
N ASN A 268 8.93 -13.27 5.29
CA ASN A 268 9.57 -13.08 3.99
C ASN A 268 9.61 -11.59 3.66
N PHE A 269 10.78 -10.97 3.81
CA PHE A 269 11.04 -9.62 3.32
C PHE A 269 11.76 -9.70 1.98
N THR A 270 11.15 -9.14 0.94
CA THR A 270 11.79 -9.00 -0.38
C THR A 270 12.04 -7.52 -0.64
N ALA A 271 13.31 -7.11 -0.72
CA ALA A 271 13.67 -5.84 -1.33
C ALA A 271 13.38 -5.96 -2.83
N GLY A 272 12.50 -5.11 -3.37
CA GLY A 272 12.17 -5.13 -4.80
C GLY A 272 13.37 -4.75 -5.65
N GLU A 273 13.63 -5.52 -6.71
CA GLU A 273 14.67 -5.25 -7.70
C GLU A 273 14.44 -3.86 -8.35
N GLY A 274 15.30 -2.90 -8.01
CA GLY A 274 15.19 -1.52 -8.50
C GLY A 274 16.43 -0.66 -8.26
N THR A 275 17.57 -1.25 -7.93
CA THR A 275 18.83 -0.56 -7.58
C THR A 275 19.99 -1.01 -8.47
N GLU A 276 19.83 -1.00 -9.79
CA GLU A 276 20.92 -1.30 -10.75
C GLU A 276 21.75 -0.08 -11.17
N ILE A 277 21.79 0.98 -10.36
CA ILE A 277 22.79 2.05 -10.52
C ILE A 277 23.47 2.27 -9.17
N LEU A 278 24.40 1.38 -8.81
CA LEU A 278 25.25 1.57 -7.64
C LEU A 278 26.73 1.31 -7.93
N ASN A 279 27.52 2.22 -7.38
CA ASN A 279 28.98 2.28 -7.30
C ASN A 279 29.60 0.93 -6.87
N PRO A 280 30.68 0.44 -7.54
CA PRO A 280 31.32 -0.84 -7.24
C PRO A 280 31.86 -0.98 -5.79
N ALA A 281 31.98 0.11 -5.02
CA ALA A 281 32.32 0.05 -3.60
C ALA A 281 31.21 -0.53 -2.70
N ALA A 282 29.94 -0.43 -3.10
CA ALA A 282 28.81 -0.95 -2.32
C ALA A 282 28.62 -2.47 -2.47
N LYS A 283 29.13 -3.06 -3.56
CA LYS A 283 28.96 -4.48 -3.89
C LYS A 283 29.70 -5.42 -2.93
N ARG A 284 30.70 -4.92 -2.18
CA ARG A 284 31.48 -5.73 -1.21
C ARG A 284 30.80 -5.96 0.15
N TYR A 285 29.72 -5.25 0.46
CA TYR A 285 28.98 -5.43 1.73
C TYR A 285 27.74 -6.33 1.60
N VAL A 286 27.36 -6.72 0.38
CA VAL A 286 26.11 -7.46 0.09
C VAL A 286 26.27 -8.99 0.18
N GLU A 287 27.50 -9.52 0.30
CA GLU A 287 27.78 -10.96 0.34
C GLU A 287 28.19 -11.50 1.72
N GLN A 288 27.65 -10.94 2.82
CA GLN A 288 27.72 -11.60 4.13
C GLN A 288 26.32 -11.97 4.63
N PRO A 289 26.04 -13.25 4.98
CA PRO A 289 24.80 -13.61 5.61
C PRO A 289 24.76 -13.03 7.04
N LEU A 290 23.89 -12.04 7.24
CA LEU A 290 23.57 -11.39 8.54
C LEU A 290 22.97 -12.33 9.60
N ILE A 291 22.89 -13.64 9.33
CA ILE A 291 22.36 -14.65 10.24
C ILE A 291 23.37 -15.03 11.35
N SER A 292 24.67 -14.71 11.22
CA SER A 292 25.67 -15.10 12.23
C SER A 292 25.89 -14.14 13.39
N ILE A 293 25.38 -12.89 13.34
CA ILE A 293 25.71 -11.87 14.36
C ILE A 293 24.70 -11.84 15.53
N LEU A 294 23.53 -12.48 15.38
CA LEU A 294 22.46 -12.41 16.39
C LEU A 294 22.48 -13.50 17.48
N PHE A 295 23.44 -14.44 17.47
CA PHE A 295 23.53 -15.53 18.46
C PHE A 295 24.76 -15.49 19.39
N GLN A 296 25.51 -14.38 19.48
CA GLN A 296 26.65 -14.25 20.41
C GLN A 296 26.40 -13.37 21.64
N LYS A 297 25.18 -12.86 21.86
CA LYS A 297 24.83 -12.10 23.08
C LYS A 297 23.43 -12.43 23.61
N LEU A 298 23.16 -13.73 23.72
CA LEU A 298 22.23 -14.35 24.67
C LEU A 298 23.02 -15.40 25.45
#